data_AF-F2G4Z2-F1
#
_entry.id   AF-F2G4Z2-F1
#
_cell.length_a   1.000
_cell.length_b   1.000
_cell.length_c   1.000
_cell.angle_alpha   90.00
_cell.angle_beta   90.00
_cell.angle_gamma   90.00
#
_symmetry.space_group_name_H-M   'P 1'
#
loop_
_entity.id
_entity.type
_entity.pdbx_description
1 polymer ?
#
loop_
_entity_poly.entity_id
_entity_poly.type
_entity_poly.pdbx_seq_one_letter_code
_entity_poly.pdbx_strand_id
1 'polypeptide(L)'
;MKTFKKELKALKKQLSEPKRQTGLARQGHASNRNDFISAEEETFSFADAMQGVTPLSQDKVEPDKQVELFKKSQQVKGKHLKHSKQLAASFDFSDMYQAALPQEGPMRFCQEGESTHILKQLRRGDYSPEMTLDLHGLTREMAKAELAALIHTARKELIDCVCVMHGFGQGVLKAALPHYLVQHPHVRAFHQAPLEYGGKAALLVLIDIPLQNNKR
;
A
#
# COMPACT_ATOMS: atom_id res chain seq x y z
N MET A 1 -34.82 12.85 -31.35
CA MET A 1 -34.37 12.84 -29.93
C MET A 1 -35.48 13.11 -28.88
N LYS A 2 -36.76 13.35 -29.24
CA LYS A 2 -37.84 13.66 -28.27
C LYS A 2 -38.58 12.42 -27.73
N THR A 3 -38.40 11.26 -28.34
CA THR A 3 -39.04 9.99 -27.96
C THR A 3 -38.32 9.31 -26.78
N PHE A 4 -36.99 9.30 -26.76
CA PHE A 4 -36.18 8.72 -25.68
C PHE A 4 -36.40 9.37 -24.31
N LYS A 5 -36.59 10.69 -24.24
CA LYS A 5 -36.88 11.40 -22.98
C LYS A 5 -38.26 11.02 -22.41
N LYS A 6 -39.20 10.59 -23.25
CA LYS A 6 -40.55 10.16 -22.84
C LYS A 6 -40.52 8.75 -22.24
N GLU A 7 -39.69 7.87 -22.81
CA GLU A 7 -39.47 6.51 -22.30
C GLU A 7 -38.70 6.51 -20.96
N LEU A 8 -37.68 7.37 -20.82
CA LEU A 8 -36.91 7.50 -19.57
C LEU A 8 -37.76 8.07 -18.41
N LYS A 9 -38.74 8.93 -18.73
CA LYS A 9 -39.70 9.47 -17.75
C LYS A 9 -40.77 8.45 -17.36
N ALA A 10 -41.12 7.52 -18.26
CA ALA A 10 -42.01 6.40 -17.97
C ALA A 10 -41.33 5.37 -17.06
N LEU A 11 -40.06 5.03 -17.32
CA LEU A 11 -39.28 4.11 -16.47
C LEU A 11 -39.06 4.66 -15.05
N LYS A 12 -38.79 5.96 -14.91
CA LYS A 12 -38.59 6.60 -13.60
C LYS A 12 -39.88 6.66 -12.77
N LYS A 13 -41.05 6.64 -13.41
CA LYS A 13 -42.37 6.57 -12.76
C LYS A 13 -42.69 5.15 -12.26
N GLN A 14 -42.17 4.12 -12.93
CA GLN A 14 -42.35 2.73 -12.50
C GLN A 14 -41.48 2.34 -11.30
N LEU A 15 -40.38 3.07 -11.05
CA LEU A 15 -39.49 2.81 -9.91
C LEU A 15 -39.88 3.54 -8.61
N SER A 16 -40.90 4.41 -8.64
CA SER A 16 -41.21 5.34 -7.54
C SER A 16 -42.53 5.09 -6.83
N GLU A 17 -43.08 3.87 -6.85
CA GLU A 17 -44.27 3.54 -6.06
C GLU A 17 -43.90 2.80 -4.76
N PRO A 18 -44.25 3.35 -3.58
CA PRO A 18 -44.06 2.66 -2.32
C PRO A 18 -45.11 1.56 -2.15
N LYS A 19 -44.67 0.31 -1.95
CA LYS A 19 -45.52 -0.79 -1.48
C LYS A 19 -46.11 -0.42 -0.11
N ARG A 20 -47.38 -0.03 -0.08
CA ARG A 20 -48.23 -0.07 1.12
C ARG A 20 -48.49 -1.55 1.44
N GLN A 21 -47.82 -2.08 2.45
CA GLN A 21 -48.24 -3.32 3.10
C GLN A 21 -49.09 -2.96 4.33
N THR A 22 -50.39 -3.11 4.16
CA THR A 22 -51.38 -3.19 5.23
C THR A 22 -51.24 -4.55 5.91
N GLY A 23 -51.08 -4.54 7.24
CA GLY A 23 -51.12 -5.75 8.05
C GLY A 23 -52.52 -6.37 8.06
N LEU A 24 -52.57 -7.69 8.07
CA LEU A 24 -53.72 -8.50 8.49
C LEU A 24 -53.18 -9.87 8.92
N ALA A 25 -53.63 -10.26 10.10
CA ALA A 25 -53.23 -11.44 10.86
C ALA A 25 -53.39 -12.75 10.07
N ARG A 26 -52.46 -13.68 10.29
CA ARG A 26 -52.64 -15.10 9.96
C ARG A 26 -52.50 -15.94 11.23
N GLN A 27 -53.63 -16.43 11.70
CA GLN A 27 -53.74 -17.56 12.60
C GLN A 27 -53.18 -18.81 11.91
N GLY A 28 -52.45 -19.62 12.68
CA GLY A 28 -51.90 -20.89 12.21
C GLY A 28 -52.92 -22.02 12.19
N HIS A 29 -52.49 -23.15 11.63
CA HIS A 29 -52.56 -24.48 12.24
C HIS A 29 -51.78 -25.52 11.42
N ALA A 30 -51.00 -26.34 12.15
CA ALA A 30 -50.61 -27.74 11.91
C ALA A 30 -49.90 -28.09 10.58
N SER A 31 -48.83 -28.89 10.52
CA SER A 31 -48.24 -29.84 11.46
C SER A 31 -46.94 -30.35 10.82
N ASN A 32 -45.85 -30.46 11.57
CA ASN A 32 -44.99 -31.63 11.42
C ASN A 32 -44.19 -31.90 12.69
N ARG A 33 -44.25 -33.16 13.12
CA ARG A 33 -43.53 -33.71 14.27
C ARG A 33 -42.06 -33.87 13.89
N ASN A 34 -41.16 -33.60 14.83
CA ASN A 34 -40.03 -34.47 15.11
C ASN A 34 -39.45 -34.13 16.48
N ASP A 35 -39.10 -35.20 17.18
CA ASP A 35 -38.94 -35.27 18.62
C ASP A 35 -37.60 -34.71 19.11
N PHE A 36 -37.70 -34.09 20.29
CA PHE A 36 -36.69 -33.79 21.32
C PHE A 36 -35.32 -34.48 21.22
N ILE A 37 -34.23 -33.70 21.27
CA ILE A 37 -33.11 -33.90 22.21
C ILE A 37 -32.61 -32.54 22.71
N SER A 38 -32.53 -32.43 24.03
CA SER A 38 -32.20 -31.29 24.86
C SER A 38 -30.74 -30.83 24.73
N ALA A 39 -30.55 -29.53 24.47
CA ALA A 39 -29.33 -28.81 24.79
C ALA A 39 -29.77 -27.43 25.31
N GLU A 40 -29.79 -27.29 26.63
CA GLU A 40 -30.00 -26.02 27.32
C GLU A 40 -28.77 -25.15 27.10
N GLU A 41 -28.63 -24.58 25.90
CA GLU A 41 -27.96 -23.30 25.78
C GLU A 41 -29.04 -22.26 26.07
N GLU A 42 -29.14 -21.86 27.34
CA GLU A 42 -29.79 -20.60 27.71
C GLU A 42 -29.19 -19.52 26.81
N THR A 43 -29.91 -19.18 25.75
CA THR A 43 -29.56 -18.09 24.84
C THR A 43 -29.73 -16.81 25.63
N PHE A 44 -28.72 -16.49 26.43
CA PHE A 44 -28.67 -15.30 27.26
C PHE A 44 -28.92 -14.09 26.36
N SER A 45 -30.12 -13.53 26.45
CA SER A 45 -30.51 -12.41 25.63
C SER A 45 -29.81 -11.18 26.18
N PHE A 46 -28.91 -10.60 25.38
CA PHE A 46 -28.25 -9.33 25.71
C PHE A 46 -29.27 -8.23 26.06
N ALA A 47 -30.48 -8.30 25.50
CA ALA A 47 -31.56 -7.37 25.82
C ALA A 47 -32.06 -7.50 27.26
N ASP A 48 -32.13 -8.72 27.80
CA ASP A 48 -32.51 -8.97 29.20
C ASP A 48 -31.40 -8.52 30.16
N ALA A 49 -30.15 -8.71 29.78
CA ALA A 49 -28.99 -8.26 30.55
C ALA A 49 -28.86 -6.72 30.64
N MET A 50 -29.39 -6.02 29.64
CA MET A 50 -29.39 -4.55 29.57
C MET A 50 -30.66 -3.90 30.13
N GLN A 51 -31.58 -4.70 30.67
CA GLN A 51 -32.84 -4.21 31.21
C GLN A 51 -32.58 -3.49 32.55
N GLY A 52 -32.68 -2.15 32.54
CA GLY A 52 -32.46 -1.31 33.72
C GLY A 52 -31.25 -0.37 33.63
N VAL A 53 -30.49 -0.40 32.52
CA VAL A 53 -29.38 0.54 32.31
C VAL A 53 -29.93 1.91 31.88
N THR A 54 -29.74 2.92 32.73
CA THR A 54 -30.00 4.32 32.40
C THR A 54 -28.85 4.88 31.55
N PRO A 55 -29.12 5.39 30.33
CA PRO A 55 -28.10 6.01 29.51
C PRO A 55 -27.44 7.18 30.24
N LEU A 56 -26.10 7.20 30.28
CA LEU A 56 -25.34 8.29 30.86
C LEU A 56 -25.55 9.57 30.04
N SER A 57 -25.82 10.69 30.70
CA SER A 57 -25.93 11.99 30.04
C SER A 57 -24.56 12.42 29.52
N GLN A 58 -24.39 12.42 28.20
CA GLN A 58 -23.17 12.86 27.54
C GLN A 58 -23.24 14.35 27.24
N ASP A 59 -22.24 15.10 27.70
CA ASP A 59 -22.01 16.48 27.26
C ASP A 59 -21.42 16.45 25.84
N LYS A 60 -22.30 16.36 24.86
CA LYS A 60 -21.94 16.14 23.46
C LYS A 60 -21.69 17.50 22.80
N VAL A 61 -20.43 17.92 22.78
CA VAL A 61 -19.98 19.02 21.93
C VAL A 61 -20.06 18.56 20.48
N GLU A 62 -20.91 19.19 19.67
CA GLU A 62 -20.95 18.92 18.23
C GLU A 62 -19.68 19.50 17.58
N PRO A 63 -18.78 18.68 17.01
CA PRO A 63 -17.64 19.21 16.30
C PRO A 63 -18.12 20.01 15.09
N ASP A 64 -17.62 21.24 14.96
CA ASP A 64 -17.93 22.11 13.82
C ASP A 64 -17.36 21.49 12.54
N LYS A 65 -18.24 20.76 11.84
CA LYS A 65 -17.92 20.04 10.61
C LYS A 65 -17.36 20.97 9.54
N GLN A 66 -17.70 22.26 9.53
CA GLN A 66 -17.18 23.19 8.52
C GLN A 66 -15.70 23.48 8.73
N VAL A 67 -15.27 23.66 9.98
CA VAL A 67 -13.87 23.92 10.33
C VAL A 67 -13.00 22.70 10.05
N GLU A 68 -13.49 21.49 10.36
CA GLU A 68 -12.76 20.25 10.06
C GLU A 68 -12.62 20.01 8.55
N LEU A 69 -13.69 20.21 7.77
CA LEU A 69 -13.66 20.05 6.32
C LEU A 69 -12.74 21.06 5.65
N PHE A 70 -12.71 22.31 6.13
CA PHE A 70 -11.83 23.34 5.60
C PHE A 70 -10.35 23.05 5.89
N LYS A 71 -10.03 22.66 7.13
CA LYS A 71 -8.67 22.23 7.52
C LYS A 71 -8.19 21.02 6.72
N LYS A 72 -9.08 20.03 6.52
CA LYS A 72 -8.78 18.83 5.72
C LYS A 72 -8.57 19.17 4.24
N SER A 73 -9.38 20.06 3.67
CA SER A 73 -9.23 20.51 2.27
C SER A 73 -7.90 21.24 2.02
N GLN A 74 -7.50 22.14 2.93
CA GLN A 74 -6.20 22.82 2.83
C GLN A 74 -5.02 21.86 2.96
N GLN A 75 -5.08 20.90 3.87
CA GLN A 75 -4.01 19.89 4.05
C GLN A 75 -3.86 18.96 2.83
N VAL A 76 -4.97 18.56 2.20
CA VAL A 76 -4.95 17.66 1.03
C VAL A 76 -4.37 18.37 -0.19
N LYS A 77 -4.72 19.64 -0.44
CA LYS A 77 -4.22 20.41 -1.59
C LYS A 77 -2.70 20.63 -1.57
N GLY A 78 -2.12 20.91 -0.39
CA GLY A 78 -0.68 21.12 -0.25
C GLY A 78 0.16 19.85 -0.43
N LYS A 79 -0.36 18.69 -0.01
CA LYS A 79 0.31 17.39 -0.17
C LYS A 79 0.26 16.90 -1.63
N HIS A 80 -0.87 17.05 -2.30
CA HIS A 80 -1.06 16.56 -3.67
C HIS A 80 -0.15 17.25 -4.68
N LEU A 81 0.13 18.55 -4.50
CA LEU A 81 0.97 19.33 -5.43
C LEU A 81 2.46 19.00 -5.31
N LYS A 82 2.94 18.69 -4.09
CA LYS A 82 4.33 18.24 -3.86
C LYS A 82 4.55 16.82 -4.39
N HIS A 83 3.60 15.93 -4.11
CA HIS A 83 3.62 14.55 -4.60
C HIS A 83 3.53 14.49 -6.14
N SER A 84 2.76 15.38 -6.77
CA SER A 84 2.64 15.50 -8.23
C SER A 84 3.95 15.87 -8.93
N LYS A 85 4.74 16.82 -8.38
CA LYS A 85 6.04 17.20 -8.97
C LYS A 85 7.11 16.13 -8.77
N GLN A 86 7.10 15.42 -7.65
CA GLN A 86 7.99 14.25 -7.44
C GLN A 86 7.61 13.08 -8.36
N LEU A 87 6.32 12.80 -8.52
CA LEU A 87 5.82 11.78 -9.46
C LEU A 87 6.21 12.06 -10.91
N ALA A 88 6.17 13.32 -11.36
CA ALA A 88 6.53 13.69 -12.72
C ALA A 88 8.04 13.52 -13.04
N ALA A 89 8.89 13.46 -12.01
CA ALA A 89 10.32 13.14 -12.12
C ALA A 89 10.62 11.67 -11.78
N SER A 90 9.60 10.87 -11.47
CA SER A 90 9.75 9.47 -11.09
C SER A 90 9.81 8.60 -12.35
N PHE A 91 10.85 7.78 -12.44
CA PHE A 91 10.94 6.71 -13.43
C PHE A 91 9.79 5.71 -13.18
N ASP A 92 9.05 5.33 -14.21
CA ASP A 92 7.96 4.35 -14.09
C ASP A 92 8.51 2.93 -14.27
N PHE A 93 8.33 2.07 -13.26
CA PHE A 93 8.81 0.69 -13.30
C PHE A 93 7.76 -0.24 -13.92
N SER A 94 8.19 -1.06 -14.88
CA SER A 94 7.37 -2.10 -15.48
C SER A 94 7.30 -3.33 -14.58
N ASP A 95 6.08 -3.81 -14.31
CA ASP A 95 5.84 -5.05 -13.57
C ASP A 95 6.04 -6.32 -14.42
N MET A 96 6.05 -6.17 -15.75
CA MET A 96 6.23 -7.30 -16.69
C MET A 96 7.70 -7.56 -17.03
N TYR A 97 8.60 -6.67 -16.63
CA TYR A 97 10.01 -6.82 -16.90
C TYR A 97 10.65 -7.84 -15.95
N GLN A 98 11.31 -8.83 -16.53
CA GLN A 98 12.04 -9.87 -15.81
C GLN A 98 13.52 -9.80 -16.18
N ALA A 99 14.35 -9.32 -15.26
CA ALA A 99 15.80 -9.32 -15.42
C ALA A 99 16.39 -10.74 -15.28
N ALA A 100 17.47 -11.01 -16.01
CA ALA A 100 18.26 -12.23 -15.88
C ALA A 100 19.11 -12.20 -14.59
N LEU A 101 18.46 -12.49 -13.46
CA LEU A 101 19.07 -12.51 -12.14
C LEU A 101 19.33 -13.94 -11.66
N PRO A 102 20.33 -14.15 -10.77
CA PRO A 102 20.60 -15.47 -10.21
C PRO A 102 19.38 -15.98 -9.43
N GLN A 103 18.90 -17.17 -9.79
CA GLN A 103 17.79 -17.84 -9.09
C GLN A 103 18.25 -18.47 -7.78
N GLU A 104 19.51 -18.92 -7.73
CA GLU A 104 20.12 -19.53 -6.56
C GLU A 104 21.23 -18.65 -5.97
N GLY A 105 21.30 -18.63 -4.64
CA GLY A 105 22.32 -17.88 -3.90
C GLY A 105 21.95 -16.42 -3.63
N PRO A 106 22.93 -15.58 -3.28
CA PRO A 106 22.68 -14.19 -2.93
C PRO A 106 22.35 -13.36 -4.18
N MET A 107 21.29 -12.56 -4.06
CA MET A 107 20.86 -11.61 -5.09
C MET A 107 22.00 -10.63 -5.38
N ARG A 108 22.36 -10.47 -6.65
CA ARG A 108 23.41 -9.54 -7.08
C ARG A 108 23.17 -9.07 -8.51
N PHE A 109 23.59 -7.85 -8.80
CA PHE A 109 23.55 -7.27 -10.12
C PHE A 109 24.62 -6.19 -10.25
N CYS A 110 25.21 -6.07 -11.44
CA CYS A 110 26.20 -5.06 -11.77
C CYS A 110 25.90 -4.58 -13.19
N GLN A 111 25.87 -3.27 -13.39
CA GLN A 111 25.62 -2.66 -14.69
C GLN A 111 26.78 -2.96 -15.66
N GLU A 112 26.46 -2.99 -16.95
CA GLU A 112 27.46 -3.15 -18.02
C GLU A 112 28.46 -1.99 -17.98
N GLY A 113 29.76 -2.30 -17.94
CA GLY A 113 30.84 -1.32 -17.83
C GLY A 113 31.37 -1.10 -16.41
N GLU A 114 30.69 -1.60 -15.38
CA GLU A 114 31.15 -1.52 -13.99
C GLU A 114 32.06 -2.70 -13.61
N SER A 115 32.97 -2.46 -12.66
CA SER A 115 33.88 -3.49 -12.18
C SER A 115 33.15 -4.51 -11.30
N THR A 116 33.31 -5.80 -11.62
CA THR A 116 32.82 -6.91 -10.79
C THR A 116 33.40 -6.90 -9.36
N HIS A 117 34.46 -6.14 -9.11
CA HIS A 117 35.03 -5.93 -7.78
C HIS A 117 34.04 -5.24 -6.83
N ILE A 118 33.17 -4.36 -7.35
CA ILE A 118 32.16 -3.64 -6.55
C ILE A 118 31.22 -4.62 -5.84
N LEU A 119 30.85 -5.72 -6.50
CA LEU A 119 30.01 -6.77 -5.88
C LEU A 119 30.70 -7.42 -4.68
N LYS A 120 32.03 -7.60 -4.73
CA LYS A 120 32.80 -8.15 -3.61
C LYS A 120 32.85 -7.17 -2.45
N GLN A 121 32.99 -5.88 -2.74
CA GLN A 121 32.98 -4.81 -1.74
C GLN A 121 31.62 -4.68 -1.07
N LEU A 122 30.52 -4.68 -1.85
CA LEU A 122 29.16 -4.68 -1.32
C LEU A 122 28.89 -5.88 -0.42
N ARG A 123 29.35 -7.08 -0.82
CA ARG A 123 29.23 -8.30 0.02
C ARG A 123 30.01 -8.20 1.33
N ARG A 124 31.17 -7.54 1.34
CA ARG A 124 32.00 -7.33 2.54
C ARG A 124 31.42 -6.28 3.47
N GLY A 125 30.54 -5.41 2.98
CA GLY A 125 30.00 -4.27 3.72
C GLY A 125 30.92 -3.04 3.67
N ASP A 126 31.82 -2.97 2.68
CA ASP A 126 32.75 -1.82 2.54
C ASP A 126 31.99 -0.51 2.27
N TYR A 127 30.79 -0.61 1.68
CA TYR A 127 29.88 0.51 1.49
C TYR A 127 28.86 0.55 2.62
N SER A 128 28.86 1.64 3.38
CA SER A 128 27.89 1.89 4.44
C SER A 128 26.70 2.69 3.87
N PRO A 129 25.46 2.24 4.02
CA PRO A 129 24.30 2.96 3.51
C PRO A 129 24.05 4.21 4.36
N GLU A 130 24.02 5.38 3.73
CA GLU A 130 23.66 6.63 4.41
C GLU A 130 22.14 6.81 4.48
N MET A 131 21.42 6.20 3.54
CA MET A 131 19.96 6.24 3.48
C MET A 131 19.39 4.82 3.46
N THR A 132 18.37 4.59 4.28
CA THR A 132 17.67 3.30 4.36
C THR A 132 16.18 3.50 4.09
N LEU A 133 15.61 2.69 3.20
CA LEU A 133 14.19 2.65 2.90
C LEU A 133 13.59 1.33 3.38
N ASP A 134 12.46 1.42 4.07
CA ASP A 134 11.71 0.25 4.48
C ASP A 134 10.41 0.11 3.68
N LEU A 135 10.28 -1.00 2.98
CA LEU A 135 9.14 -1.32 2.11
C LEU A 135 8.24 -2.41 2.70
N HIS A 136 8.53 -2.93 3.90
CA HIS A 136 7.71 -4.01 4.45
C HIS A 136 6.25 -3.56 4.62
N GLY A 137 5.32 -4.46 4.30
CA GLY A 137 3.88 -4.19 4.42
C GLY A 137 3.30 -3.25 3.36
N LEU A 138 4.12 -2.70 2.45
CA LEU A 138 3.63 -1.87 1.34
C LEU A 138 3.10 -2.73 0.19
N THR A 139 2.16 -2.16 -0.55
CA THR A 139 1.74 -2.72 -1.84
C THR A 139 2.83 -2.48 -2.89
N ARG A 140 2.83 -3.26 -3.97
CA ARG A 140 3.83 -3.12 -5.06
C ARG A 140 3.84 -1.70 -5.64
N GLU A 141 2.67 -1.12 -5.83
CA GLU A 141 2.51 0.24 -6.39
C GLU A 141 3.12 1.30 -5.47
N MET A 142 2.87 1.21 -4.16
CA MET A 142 3.46 2.11 -3.18
C MET A 142 4.98 1.91 -3.12
N ALA A 143 5.45 0.66 -3.10
CA ALA A 143 6.87 0.36 -3.07
C ALA A 143 7.63 0.90 -4.30
N LYS A 144 7.01 0.86 -5.49
CA LYS A 144 7.55 1.50 -6.70
C LYS A 144 7.71 3.00 -6.54
N ALA A 145 6.67 3.68 -6.05
CA ALA A 145 6.72 5.14 -5.84
C ALA A 145 7.79 5.53 -4.81
N GLU A 146 7.88 4.81 -3.69
CA GLU A 146 8.90 5.04 -2.65
C GLU A 146 10.31 4.74 -3.14
N LEU A 147 10.50 3.66 -3.92
CA LEU A 147 11.80 3.33 -4.51
C LEU A 147 12.28 4.41 -5.49
N ALA A 148 11.39 4.90 -6.36
CA ALA A 148 11.72 6.00 -7.27
C ALA A 148 12.08 7.28 -6.50
N ALA A 149 11.31 7.60 -5.45
CA ALA A 149 11.58 8.74 -4.60
C ALA A 149 12.93 8.62 -3.87
N LEU A 150 13.28 7.42 -3.39
CA LEU A 150 14.56 7.13 -2.76
C LEU A 150 15.72 7.41 -3.71
N ILE A 151 15.70 6.82 -4.91
CA ILE A 151 16.81 6.97 -5.86
C ILE A 151 16.94 8.43 -6.32
N HIS A 152 15.81 9.11 -6.54
CA HIS A 152 15.80 10.54 -6.85
C HIS A 152 16.44 11.38 -5.73
N THR A 153 16.08 11.09 -4.47
CA THR A 153 16.57 11.82 -3.31
C THR A 153 18.06 11.55 -3.07
N ALA A 154 18.48 10.28 -3.11
CA ALA A 154 19.87 9.89 -2.98
C ALA A 154 20.75 10.58 -4.03
N ARG A 155 20.30 10.64 -5.28
CA ARG A 155 21.04 11.34 -6.34
C ARG A 155 21.10 12.85 -6.14
N LYS A 156 20.03 13.45 -5.59
CA LYS A 156 19.97 14.88 -5.27
C LYS A 156 20.90 15.23 -4.10
N GLU A 157 20.99 14.35 -3.12
CA GLU A 157 21.82 14.52 -1.91
C GLU A 157 23.25 14.00 -2.10
N LEU A 158 23.56 13.44 -3.28
CA LEU A 158 24.87 12.87 -3.63
C LEU A 158 25.26 11.70 -2.71
N ILE A 159 24.28 10.88 -2.38
CA ILE A 159 24.45 9.65 -1.61
C ILE A 159 24.63 8.50 -2.61
N ASP A 160 25.70 7.74 -2.45
CA ASP A 160 26.08 6.64 -3.36
C ASP A 160 25.51 5.32 -2.90
N CYS A 161 25.50 5.07 -1.60
CA CYS A 161 25.06 3.80 -1.02
C CYS A 161 23.72 3.96 -0.28
N VAL A 162 22.75 3.14 -0.66
CA VAL A 162 21.45 3.07 0.02
C VAL A 162 21.07 1.63 0.35
N CYS A 163 20.34 1.45 1.44
CA CYS A 163 19.78 0.16 1.83
C CYS A 163 18.27 0.13 1.58
N VAL A 164 17.78 -0.93 0.95
CA VAL A 164 16.34 -1.12 0.71
C VAL A 164 15.88 -2.41 1.37
N MET A 165 15.02 -2.28 2.37
CA MET A 165 14.48 -3.39 3.14
C MET A 165 13.12 -3.80 2.56
N HIS A 166 12.99 -5.07 2.16
CA HIS A 166 11.74 -5.64 1.66
C HIS A 166 11.09 -6.64 2.64
N GLY A 167 11.81 -7.01 3.71
CA GLY A 167 11.36 -7.98 4.71
C GLY A 167 11.75 -9.43 4.41
N PHE A 168 11.61 -10.32 5.40
CA PHE A 168 12.19 -11.67 5.35
C PHE A 168 11.36 -12.72 4.58
N GLY A 169 10.08 -12.46 4.34
CA GLY A 169 9.15 -13.43 3.74
C GLY A 169 9.45 -13.80 2.28
N GLN A 170 8.75 -14.79 1.75
CA GLN A 170 8.66 -15.09 0.31
C GLN A 170 7.75 -14.08 -0.43
N GLY A 171 7.68 -12.86 0.10
CA GLY A 171 6.72 -11.85 -0.30
C GLY A 171 6.98 -11.33 -1.70
N VAL A 172 5.96 -10.71 -2.28
CA VAL A 172 6.01 -10.24 -3.66
C VAL A 172 7.11 -9.19 -3.88
N LEU A 173 7.41 -8.38 -2.86
CA LEU A 173 8.45 -7.36 -2.93
C LEU A 173 9.85 -7.96 -3.05
N LYS A 174 10.12 -9.10 -2.40
CA LYS A 174 11.42 -9.77 -2.51
C LYS A 174 11.71 -10.22 -3.94
N ALA A 175 10.68 -10.68 -4.66
CA ALA A 175 10.81 -11.09 -6.06
C ALA A 175 10.83 -9.88 -7.01
N ALA A 176 9.98 -8.87 -6.77
CA ALA A 176 9.81 -7.75 -7.70
C ALA A 176 10.90 -6.67 -7.59
N LEU A 177 11.38 -6.37 -6.37
CA LEU A 177 12.31 -5.28 -6.10
C LEU A 177 13.62 -5.36 -6.90
N PRO A 178 14.28 -6.53 -7.02
CA PRO A 178 15.46 -6.67 -7.86
C PRO A 178 15.20 -6.31 -9.34
N HIS A 179 14.02 -6.65 -9.87
CA HIS A 179 13.66 -6.33 -11.25
C HIS A 179 13.40 -4.84 -11.45
N TYR A 180 12.84 -4.16 -10.45
CA TYR A 180 12.68 -2.71 -10.49
C TYR A 180 14.03 -1.99 -10.45
N LEU A 181 14.95 -2.44 -9.59
CA LEU A 181 16.29 -1.86 -9.49
C LEU A 181 17.08 -1.95 -10.79
N VAL A 182 17.01 -3.08 -11.51
CA VAL A 182 17.69 -3.26 -12.80
C VAL A 182 17.17 -2.31 -13.88
N GLN A 183 15.88 -1.96 -13.84
CA GLN A 183 15.31 -1.05 -14.84
C GLN A 183 15.80 0.39 -14.67
N HIS A 184 16.24 0.77 -13.47
CA HIS A 184 16.55 2.16 -13.17
C HIS A 184 17.93 2.57 -13.71
N PRO A 185 18.04 3.63 -14.54
CA PRO A 185 19.29 3.98 -15.21
C PRO A 185 20.40 4.46 -14.27
N HIS A 186 20.04 4.92 -13.07
CA HIS A 186 21.01 5.39 -12.06
C HIS A 186 21.46 4.30 -11.07
N VAL A 187 21.05 3.04 -11.23
CA VAL A 187 21.51 1.96 -10.36
C VAL A 187 22.74 1.31 -10.98
N ARG A 188 23.90 1.45 -10.32
CA ARG A 188 25.19 0.90 -10.79
C ARG A 188 25.33 -0.57 -10.45
N ALA A 189 25.04 -0.93 -9.21
CA ALA A 189 25.14 -2.30 -8.73
C ALA A 189 24.28 -2.49 -7.48
N PHE A 190 23.90 -3.73 -7.20
CA PHE A 190 23.34 -4.09 -5.90
C PHE A 190 23.75 -5.50 -5.50
N HIS A 191 23.71 -5.75 -4.20
CA HIS A 191 23.94 -7.07 -3.61
C HIS A 191 23.00 -7.27 -2.43
N GLN A 192 22.72 -8.52 -2.08
CA GLN A 192 22.12 -8.86 -0.78
C GLN A 192 22.91 -8.17 0.34
N ALA A 193 22.21 -7.46 1.22
CA ALA A 193 22.84 -6.73 2.30
C ALA A 193 23.62 -7.67 3.24
N PRO A 194 24.70 -7.20 3.89
CA PRO A 194 25.32 -7.91 5.00
C PRO A 194 24.36 -7.98 6.19
N LEU A 195 24.69 -8.82 7.18
CA LEU A 195 23.83 -9.05 8.34
C LEU A 195 23.55 -7.76 9.13
N GLU A 196 24.51 -6.84 9.16
CA GLU A 196 24.43 -5.54 9.83
C GLU A 196 23.32 -4.64 9.27
N TYR A 197 23.02 -4.75 7.97
CA TYR A 197 22.03 -3.90 7.28
C TYR A 197 20.77 -4.68 6.87
N GLY A 198 20.49 -5.83 7.50
CA GLY A 198 19.25 -6.59 7.31
C GLY A 198 19.38 -7.89 6.51
N GLY A 199 20.58 -8.25 6.05
CA GLY A 199 20.86 -9.58 5.51
C GLY A 199 19.98 -9.98 4.33
N LYS A 200 19.26 -11.10 4.46
CA LYS A 200 18.37 -11.65 3.42
C LYS A 200 17.08 -10.84 3.20
N ALA A 201 16.76 -9.91 4.09
CA ALA A 201 15.57 -9.08 4.01
C ALA A 201 15.82 -7.71 3.37
N ALA A 202 17.06 -7.43 2.97
CA ALA A 202 17.46 -6.14 2.45
C ALA A 202 18.47 -6.27 1.30
N LEU A 203 18.49 -5.24 0.46
CA LEU A 203 19.44 -5.08 -0.64
C LEU A 203 20.25 -3.80 -0.41
N LEU A 204 21.56 -3.92 -0.57
CA LEU A 204 22.47 -2.79 -0.60
C LEU A 204 22.65 -2.36 -2.06
N VAL A 205 22.32 -1.11 -2.35
CA VAL A 205 22.23 -0.56 -3.72
C VAL A 205 23.19 0.60 -3.86
N LEU A 206 23.97 0.56 -4.93
CA LEU A 206 24.92 1.60 -5.33
C LEU A 206 24.30 2.43 -6.46
N ILE A 207 24.26 3.73 -6.26
CA ILE A 207 23.65 4.72 -7.13
C ILE A 207 24.74 5.48 -7.88
N ASP A 208 24.47 5.78 -9.14
CA ASP A 208 25.29 6.68 -9.94
C ASP A 208 25.08 8.13 -9.52
N ILE A 209 26.09 8.70 -8.89
CA ILE A 209 26.13 10.11 -8.56
C ILE A 209 26.83 10.84 -9.71
N PRO A 210 26.26 11.95 -10.22
CA PRO A 210 27.00 12.81 -11.14
C PRO A 210 28.27 13.31 -10.45
N LEU A 211 29.44 12.93 -10.98
CA LEU A 211 30.73 13.42 -10.50
C LEU A 211 30.69 14.94 -10.40
N GLN A 212 30.75 15.49 -9.19
CA GLN A 212 31.01 16.90 -9.03
C GLN A 212 32.42 17.13 -9.53
N ASN A 213 32.51 17.75 -10.71
CA ASN A 213 33.76 18.10 -11.35
C ASN A 213 34.43 19.18 -10.48
N ASN A 214 35.13 18.75 -9.42
CA ASN A 214 35.93 19.60 -8.57
C ASN A 214 37.18 20.01 -9.38
N LYS A 215 36.98 20.92 -10.34
CA LYS A 215 38.07 21.72 -10.90
C LYS A 215 38.62 22.57 -9.75
N ARG A 216 39.73 22.12 -9.17
CA ARG A 216 40.70 22.98 -8.49
C ARG A 216 41.76 23.37 -9.50
#